data_AF-A0A5C8VUC3-F1
#
_entry.id   AF-A0A5C8VUC3-F1
#
_cell.length_a   1.000
_cell.length_b   1.000
_cell.length_c   1.000
_cell.angle_alpha   90.00
_cell.angle_beta   90.00
_cell.angle_gamma   90.00
#
_symmetry.space_group_name_H-M   'P 1'
#
loop_
_entity.id
_entity.type
_entity.pdbx_description
1 polymer ?
#
loop_
_entity_poly.entity_id
_entity_poly.type
_entity_poly.pdbx_seq_one_letter_code
_entity_poly.pdbx_strand_id
1 'polypeptide(L)'
;MTTPGAFESSEAAERLDERAQLLRYIADTLDLPVSLFRRRTSQGDEGPTAAECVAILATFSRIRDPEARRQCLALVSRCADAQE
;
A
#
# COMPACT_ATOMS: atom_id res chain seq x y z
N MET A 1 11.51 -0.83 -34.27
CA MET A 1 11.29 -1.34 -32.89
C MET A 1 11.19 -0.13 -31.98
N THR A 2 9.97 0.29 -31.65
CA THR A 2 9.71 1.44 -30.76
C THR A 2 9.28 0.87 -29.42
N THR A 3 9.99 1.23 -28.34
CA THR A 3 9.79 0.72 -26.99
C THR A 3 8.49 1.29 -26.40
N PRO A 4 7.44 0.48 -26.17
CA PRO A 4 6.26 0.92 -25.44
C PRO A 4 6.58 0.86 -23.94
N GLY A 5 6.77 2.02 -23.31
CA GLY A 5 7.06 2.12 -21.88
C GLY A 5 7.68 3.45 -21.46
N ALA A 6 8.38 4.13 -22.39
CA ALA A 6 8.94 5.47 -22.14
C ALA A 6 7.85 6.57 -22.09
N PHE A 7 6.79 6.43 -22.88
CA PHE A 7 5.70 7.42 -22.96
C PHE A 7 4.80 7.40 -21.72
N GLU A 8 4.40 6.20 -21.24
CA GLU A 8 3.55 6.07 -20.05
C GLU A 8 4.24 6.58 -18.78
N SER A 9 5.56 6.43 -18.69
CA SER A 9 6.36 6.96 -17.58
C SER A 9 6.45 8.49 -17.58
N SER A 10 6.49 9.10 -18.77
CA SER A 10 6.51 10.56 -18.93
C SER A 10 5.15 11.17 -18.58
N GLU A 11 4.07 10.59 -19.10
CA GLU A 11 2.70 11.06 -18.80
C GLU A 11 2.35 10.90 -17.32
N ALA A 12 2.82 9.83 -16.67
CA ALA A 12 2.67 9.65 -15.23
C ALA A 12 3.43 10.72 -14.44
N ALA A 13 4.65 11.07 -14.83
CA ALA A 13 5.44 12.12 -14.18
C ALA A 13 4.77 13.50 -14.34
N GLU A 14 4.27 13.82 -15.53
CA GLU A 14 3.55 15.08 -15.80
C GLU A 14 2.26 15.18 -14.96
N ARG A 15 1.46 14.11 -14.87
CA ARG A 15 0.25 14.07 -14.03
C ARG A 15 0.55 14.22 -12.54
N LEU A 16 1.69 13.72 -12.07
CA LEU A 16 2.11 13.87 -10.67
C LEU A 16 2.52 15.32 -10.38
N ASP A 17 3.14 16.01 -11.34
CA ASP A 17 3.54 17.40 -11.21
C ASP A 17 2.31 18.34 -11.18
N GLU A 18 1.37 18.15 -12.11
CA GLU A 18 0.09 18.88 -12.14
C GLU A 18 -0.69 18.72 -10.82
N ARG A 19 -0.75 17.48 -10.31
CA ARG A 19 -1.39 17.18 -9.04
C ARG A 19 -0.70 17.86 -7.86
N ALA A 20 0.64 17.88 -7.84
CA ALA A 20 1.40 18.55 -6.79
C ALA A 20 1.15 20.07 -6.80
N GLN A 21 1.03 20.66 -7.99
CA GLN A 21 0.71 22.08 -8.16
C GLN A 21 -0.70 22.41 -7.65
N LEU A 22 -1.68 21.57 -7.95
CA LEU A 22 -3.06 21.75 -7.48
C LEU A 22 -3.19 21.59 -5.95
N LEU A 23 -2.49 20.61 -5.36
CA LEU A 23 -2.43 20.45 -3.90
C LEU A 23 -1.79 21.67 -3.22
N ARG A 24 -0.76 22.25 -3.84
CA ARG A 24 -0.13 23.48 -3.32
C ARG A 24 -1.09 24.67 -3.37
N TYR A 25 -1.85 24.82 -4.44
CA TYR A 25 -2.86 25.87 -4.58
C TYR A 25 -3.97 25.75 -3.52
N ILE A 26 -4.46 24.53 -3.27
CA ILE A 26 -5.47 24.27 -2.23
C ILE A 26 -4.90 24.57 -0.84
N ALA A 27 -3.68 24.13 -0.57
CA ALA A 27 -3.01 24.35 0.71
C ALA A 27 -2.83 25.84 1.01
N ASP A 28 -2.39 26.62 0.01
CA ASP A 28 -2.26 28.08 0.09
C ASP A 28 -3.62 28.76 0.34
N THR A 29 -4.66 28.35 -0.40
CA THR A 29 -6.03 28.90 -0.26
C THR A 29 -6.61 28.65 1.13
N LEU A 30 -6.28 27.52 1.75
CA LEU A 30 -6.80 27.12 3.05
C LEU A 30 -5.89 27.53 4.23
N ASP A 31 -4.76 28.20 3.97
CA ASP A 31 -3.71 28.49 4.96
C ASP A 31 -3.24 27.23 5.71
N LEU A 32 -3.15 26.12 4.99
CA LEU A 32 -2.76 24.81 5.52
C LEU A 32 -1.39 24.40 4.98
N PRO A 33 -0.53 23.74 5.78
CA PRO A 33 0.72 23.24 5.26
C PRO A 33 0.49 22.07 4.30
N VAL A 34 1.16 22.11 3.13
CA VAL A 34 1.08 21.07 2.06
C VAL A 34 1.36 19.67 2.60
N SER A 35 2.16 19.55 3.68
CA SER A 35 2.46 18.29 4.36
C SER A 35 1.23 17.56 4.90
N LEU A 36 0.09 18.22 5.11
CA LEU A 36 -1.17 17.56 5.49
C LEU A 36 -1.77 16.73 4.35
N PHE A 37 -1.54 17.13 3.11
CA PHE A 37 -2.01 16.41 1.92
C PHE A 37 -1.04 15.30 1.48
N ARG A 38 0.19 15.34 1.98
CA ARG A 38 1.14 14.25 1.83
C ARG A 38 0.63 13.09 2.69
N ARG A 39 -0.04 12.12 2.06
CA ARG A 39 -0.33 10.83 2.69
C ARG A 39 0.96 10.38 3.36
N ARG A 40 0.93 10.12 4.67
CA ARG A 40 2.04 9.48 5.39
C ARG A 40 2.35 8.18 4.65
N THR A 41 3.33 8.21 3.76
CA THR A 41 4.00 7.01 3.25
C THR A 41 5.00 6.49 4.27
N SER A 42 5.01 7.03 5.49
CA SER A 42 5.59 6.38 6.66
C SER A 42 4.69 5.22 7.13
N GLN A 43 4.33 4.31 6.23
CA GLN A 43 4.50 2.90 6.56
C GLN A 43 5.92 2.64 6.10
N GLY A 44 6.86 2.75 7.04
CA GLY A 44 8.15 2.16 6.83
C GLY A 44 7.94 0.72 6.39
N ASP A 45 8.82 0.28 5.52
CA ASP A 45 9.07 -1.08 5.07
C ASP A 45 9.45 -2.03 6.22
N GLU A 46 8.88 -1.82 7.41
CA GLU A 46 8.89 -2.78 8.50
C GLU A 46 7.85 -3.82 8.14
N GLY A 47 8.33 -4.87 7.44
CA GLY A 47 7.64 -6.14 7.40
C GLY A 47 7.22 -6.61 8.80
N PRO A 48 6.36 -7.62 8.89
CA PRO A 48 5.77 -8.04 10.15
C PRO A 48 6.85 -8.28 11.21
N THR A 49 6.65 -7.67 12.37
CA THR A 49 7.51 -7.85 13.53
C THR A 49 7.52 -9.32 13.95
N ALA A 50 8.59 -9.76 14.62
CA ALA A 50 8.67 -11.13 15.12
C ALA A 50 7.47 -11.49 16.04
N ALA A 51 6.96 -10.52 16.80
CA ALA A 51 5.79 -10.68 17.65
C ALA A 51 4.51 -10.96 16.84
N GLU A 52 4.30 -10.25 15.73
CA GLU A 52 3.16 -10.45 14.84
C GLU A 52 3.22 -11.82 14.16
N CYS A 53 4.40 -12.23 13.67
CA CYS A 53 4.60 -13.57 13.11
C CYS A 53 4.28 -14.68 14.12
N VAL A 54 4.75 -14.55 15.37
CA VAL A 54 4.46 -15.52 16.43
C VAL A 54 2.97 -15.57 16.77
N ALA A 55 2.29 -14.42 16.84
CA ALA A 55 0.85 -14.36 17.11
C ALA A 55 0.02 -15.03 16.01
N ILE A 56 0.38 -14.80 14.74
CA ILE A 56 -0.27 -15.44 13.58
C ILE A 56 -0.05 -16.96 13.63
N LEU A 57 1.20 -17.41 13.77
CA LEU A 57 1.52 -18.84 13.84
C LEU A 57 0.83 -19.55 15.02
N ALA A 58 0.81 -18.92 16.19
CA ALA A 58 0.11 -19.45 17.36
C ALA A 58 -1.40 -19.58 17.10
N THR A 59 -2.01 -18.60 16.43
CA THR A 59 -3.44 -18.64 16.08
C THR A 59 -3.73 -19.75 15.07
N PHE A 60 -2.93 -19.89 14.02
CA PHE A 60 -3.06 -20.96 13.03
C PHE A 60 -2.87 -22.36 13.63
N SER A 61 -1.96 -22.51 14.61
CA SER A 61 -1.74 -23.80 15.29
C SER A 61 -2.92 -24.26 16.15
N ARG A 62 -3.79 -23.34 16.60
CA ARG A 62 -4.99 -23.67 17.39
C ARG A 62 -6.10 -24.27 16.52
N ILE A 63 -6.07 -24.05 15.21
CA ILE A 63 -7.02 -24.64 14.27
C ILE A 63 -6.63 -26.10 14.05
N ARG A 64 -7.38 -27.02 14.67
CA ARG A 64 -7.13 -28.47 14.59
C ARG A 64 -7.54 -29.08 13.26
N ASP A 65 -8.50 -28.47 12.58
CA ASP A 65 -8.99 -28.94 11.30
C ASP A 65 -8.05 -28.51 10.14
N PRO A 66 -7.47 -29.45 9.38
CA PRO A 66 -6.52 -29.12 8.32
C PRO A 66 -7.17 -28.42 7.12
N GLU A 67 -8.48 -28.61 6.89
CA GLU A 67 -9.20 -27.95 5.80
C GLU A 67 -9.47 -26.48 6.16
N ALA A 68 -9.98 -26.22 7.36
CA ALA A 68 -10.17 -24.87 7.90
C ALA A 68 -8.85 -24.08 7.91
N ARG A 69 -7.73 -24.72 8.25
CA ARG A 69 -6.40 -24.08 8.19
C ARG A 69 -6.04 -23.64 6.77
N ARG A 70 -6.31 -24.48 5.77
CA ARG A 70 -6.08 -24.15 4.35
C ARG A 70 -6.99 -23.04 3.86
N GLN A 71 -8.25 -23.03 4.27
CA GLN A 71 -9.20 -21.95 3.94
C GLN A 71 -8.79 -20.61 4.56
N CYS A 72 -8.36 -20.60 5.83
CA CYS A 72 -7.84 -19.39 6.47
C CYS A 72 -6.62 -18.83 5.73
N LEU A 73 -5.68 -19.69 5.31
CA LEU A 73 -4.54 -19.25 4.50
C LEU A 73 -4.98 -18.64 3.16
N ALA A 74 -5.90 -19.29 2.45
CA ALA A 74 -6.41 -18.81 1.16
C ALA A 74 -7.10 -17.43 1.29
N LEU A 75 -7.83 -17.19 2.39
CA LEU A 75 -8.44 -15.89 2.67
C LEU A 75 -7.39 -14.80 2.92
N VAL A 76 -6.36 -15.11 3.71
CA VAL A 76 -5.26 -14.16 3.99
C VAL A 76 -4.52 -13.81 2.71
N SER A 77 -4.19 -14.79 1.86
CA SER A 77 -3.56 -14.55 0.56
C SER A 77 -4.41 -13.65 -0.33
N ARG A 78 -5.70 -13.96 -0.49
CA ARG A 78 -6.61 -13.15 -1.30
C ARG A 78 -6.73 -11.71 -0.81
N CYS A 79 -6.70 -11.49 0.51
CA CYS A 79 -6.68 -10.15 1.08
C CYS A 79 -5.38 -9.41 0.79
N ALA A 80 -4.23 -10.10 0.76
CA ALA A 80 -2.96 -9.50 0.39
C ALA A 80 -2.94 -9.09 -1.10
N ASP A 81 -3.33 -10.00 -2.00
CA ASP A 81 -3.37 -9.74 -3.45
C ASP A 81 -4.34 -8.61 -3.85
N ALA A 82 -5.35 -8.33 -3.02
CA ALA A 82 -6.34 -7.27 -3.26
C ALA A 82 -5.89 -5.87 -2.75
N GLN A 83 -4.71 -5.77 -2.13
CA GLN A 83 -4.14 -4.51 -1.63
C GLN A 83 -2.94 -4.02 -2.48
N GLU A 84 -2.53 -4.80 -3.48
CA GLU A 84 -1.54 -4.43 -4.52
C GLU A 84 -2.23 -3.82 -5.76
#